data_AF-A0A9P1BVU9-F1
#
_entry.id   AF-A0A9P1BVU9-F1
#
_cell.length_a   1.000
_cell.length_b   1.000
_cell.length_c   1.000
_cell.angle_alpha   90.00
_cell.angle_beta   90.00
_cell.angle_gamma   90.00
#
_symmetry.space_group_name_H-M   'P 1'
#
loop_
_entity.id
_entity.type
_entity.pdbx_description
1 polymer ?
#
loop_
_entity_poly.entity_id
_entity_poly.type
_entity_poly.pdbx_seq_one_letter_code
_entity_poly.pdbx_strand_id
1 'polypeptide(L)'
;MDDLSIRRMIQCMAALQKRHYIIMELRGNLSKETRMASLGQFFDASFKKKAYVVMGTPDADFKKKNLELMLKEKQEQSDAQFKKEKEEAARKKALEKKQKEAEKAKKKAEKERQKKLEEMKKAAEKAKKEAERKKAEAEGRQIEEEEEETKDVEMEEDEVEEEEVDEVEVDEEAPKVTLTAEEKKVTFRKLPLPDIPEQLLNTSFTKFSLPELDEGFDDLHYEWSAKGPAAAQTLQKWVLERKLTSRVEDLAPSMWFKTKWAAWQKLFHQWQSKQMEYRTKVQKKATEKAQKEAKKQQALKLAEAKAAAEKAKKEQEKAEAKDDEPKEEEEVKAEEEEKVDPMQVDEEEEEEEEAVDFEALDIFGVDEVDDIGGGMPLYKDFGSEDWTLMTLCFELHLMSHAFKKDCDDTDRKGIILDHLGFYYNRYYSKPLTAKSYGVENEQELIALAKDCVFVNKDKVMESLLDEEIEYPQVFVKICEESRRHRALLLDMGDESAKLKFSGAAKGSMTSAGGAKGADSKGAKGQAKGGFGKGPMPVGPMGPQQMNPMAAMANMANMAMKGGKGGFMPFGKGKTWKGK
;
A
#
# COMPACT_ATOMS: atom_id res chain seq x y z
N MET A 1 25.32 16.32 -6.62
CA MET A 1 25.18 17.06 -7.89
C MET A 1 26.55 17.55 -8.25
N ASP A 2 27.15 16.97 -9.28
CA ASP A 2 28.41 17.43 -9.86
C ASP A 2 28.01 18.26 -11.09
N ASP A 3 28.19 19.58 -11.06
CA ASP A 3 27.67 20.51 -12.08
C ASP A 3 28.51 20.53 -13.37
N LEU A 4 29.49 19.61 -13.47
CA LEU A 4 30.42 19.45 -14.59
C LEU A 4 31.24 20.73 -14.89
N SER A 5 31.29 21.68 -13.96
CA SER A 5 31.99 22.96 -14.11
C SER A 5 33.49 22.77 -14.29
N ILE A 6 34.11 21.90 -13.48
CA ILE A 6 35.53 21.52 -13.57
C ILE A 6 35.84 20.92 -14.93
N ARG A 7 34.97 20.05 -15.43
CA ARG A 7 35.12 19.42 -16.75
C ARG A 7 35.10 20.46 -17.87
N ARG A 8 34.17 21.42 -17.83
CA ARG A 8 34.11 22.53 -18.80
C ARG A 8 35.38 23.39 -18.74
N MET A 9 35.87 23.69 -17.54
CA MET A 9 37.12 24.44 -17.37
C MET A 9 38.31 23.70 -17.97
N ILE A 10 38.45 22.40 -17.71
CA ILE A 10 39.52 21.56 -18.27
C ILE A 10 39.44 21.53 -19.80
N GLN A 11 38.24 21.40 -20.37
CA GLN A 11 38.04 21.41 -21.83
C GLN A 11 38.46 22.75 -22.46
N CYS A 12 38.10 23.88 -21.85
CA CYS A 12 38.54 25.21 -22.29
C CYS A 12 40.08 25.36 -22.24
N MET A 13 40.72 24.84 -21.19
CA MET A 13 42.19 24.89 -21.08
C MET A 13 42.89 23.93 -22.05
N ALA A 14 42.27 22.79 -22.37
CA ALA A 14 42.82 21.81 -23.30
C ALA A 14 42.99 22.41 -24.71
N ALA A 15 42.04 23.22 -25.18
CA ALA A 15 42.15 23.89 -26.48
C ALA A 15 43.34 24.86 -26.59
N LEU A 16 43.88 25.35 -25.46
CA LEU A 16 45.02 26.27 -25.44
C LEU A 16 46.38 25.57 -25.55
N GLN A 17 46.48 24.27 -25.25
CA GLN A 17 47.76 23.56 -25.30
C GLN A 17 47.80 22.64 -26.53
N LYS A 18 48.87 22.72 -27.31
CA LYS A 18 49.05 21.90 -28.52
C LYS A 18 49.48 20.47 -28.17
N ARG A 19 48.53 19.66 -27.69
CA ARG A 19 48.74 18.24 -27.33
C ARG A 19 47.71 17.34 -28.01
N HIS A 20 47.97 16.04 -27.98
CA HIS A 20 46.98 15.04 -28.39
C HIS A 20 45.94 14.88 -27.26
N TYR A 21 44.66 15.02 -27.62
CA TYR A 21 43.54 14.86 -26.69
C TYR A 21 42.61 13.75 -27.16
N ILE A 22 42.07 13.00 -26.20
CA ILE A 22 41.04 11.99 -26.44
C ILE A 22 39.81 12.41 -25.64
N ILE A 23 38.71 12.68 -26.35
CA ILE A 23 37.43 13.07 -25.74
C ILE A 23 36.56 11.81 -25.61
N MET A 24 36.62 11.16 -24.44
CA MET A 24 35.85 9.95 -24.15
C MET A 24 34.52 10.29 -23.47
N GLU A 25 33.62 10.99 -24.17
CA GLU A 25 32.27 11.28 -23.67
C GLU A 25 31.23 10.44 -24.39
N LEU A 26 30.48 9.60 -23.69
CA LEU A 26 29.47 8.77 -24.34
C LEU A 26 28.32 9.61 -24.92
N ARG A 27 27.63 10.38 -24.07
CA ARG A 27 26.45 11.18 -24.46
C ARG A 27 26.80 12.28 -25.47
N GLY A 28 27.86 13.02 -25.18
CA GLY A 28 28.32 14.14 -26.01
C GLY A 28 28.82 13.69 -27.39
N ASN A 29 29.45 12.52 -27.51
CA ASN A 29 29.91 12.03 -28.81
C ASN A 29 28.79 11.42 -29.65
N LEU A 30 27.67 11.03 -29.05
CA LEU A 30 26.52 10.48 -29.78
C LEU A 30 25.56 11.56 -30.30
N SER A 31 25.65 12.82 -29.88
CA SER A 31 24.81 13.91 -30.41
C SER A 31 25.59 14.85 -31.33
N LYS A 32 25.03 15.16 -32.52
CA LYS A 32 25.62 16.06 -33.52
C LYS A 32 25.87 17.46 -32.94
N GLU A 33 24.91 18.01 -32.20
CA GLU A 33 25.01 19.33 -31.57
C GLU A 33 26.22 19.44 -30.63
N THR A 34 26.42 18.43 -29.77
CA THR A 34 27.52 18.41 -28.80
C THR A 34 28.87 18.10 -29.43
N ARG A 35 28.90 17.28 -30.49
CA ARG A 35 30.12 17.07 -31.30
C ARG A 35 30.57 18.37 -31.94
N MET A 36 29.67 19.08 -32.63
CA MET A 36 29.98 20.37 -33.25
C MET A 36 30.46 21.40 -32.21
N ALA A 37 29.81 21.49 -31.05
CA ALA A 37 30.23 22.37 -29.97
C ALA A 37 31.64 22.04 -29.45
N SER A 38 31.97 20.75 -29.33
CA SER A 38 33.30 20.29 -28.91
C SER A 38 34.36 20.59 -29.98
N LEU A 39 34.06 20.37 -31.25
CA LEU A 39 34.96 20.68 -32.37
C LEU A 39 35.20 22.19 -32.52
N GLY A 40 34.21 23.01 -32.18
CA GLY A 40 34.32 24.48 -32.17
C GLY A 40 35.33 25.00 -31.15
N GLN A 41 35.59 24.26 -30.06
CA GLN A 41 36.62 24.63 -29.08
C GLN A 41 38.04 24.43 -29.64
N PHE A 42 38.24 23.42 -30.47
CA PHE A 42 39.53 23.12 -31.12
C PHE A 42 39.59 23.74 -32.52
N PHE A 43 39.41 25.06 -32.62
CA PHE A 43 39.37 25.77 -33.92
C PHE A 43 40.76 26.04 -34.53
N ASP A 44 41.84 25.96 -33.75
CA ASP A 44 43.21 26.16 -34.24
C ASP A 44 43.59 25.06 -35.25
N ALA A 45 44.11 25.46 -36.41
CA ALA A 45 44.56 24.58 -37.49
C ALA A 45 45.70 23.62 -37.09
N SER A 46 46.31 23.83 -35.92
CA SER A 46 47.31 22.93 -35.33
C SER A 46 46.71 21.59 -34.89
N PHE A 47 45.39 21.48 -34.73
CA PHE A 47 44.71 20.25 -34.34
C PHE A 47 44.10 19.53 -35.54
N LYS A 48 44.45 18.26 -35.73
CA LYS A 48 43.74 17.34 -36.64
C LYS A 48 42.60 16.66 -35.89
N LYS A 49 41.37 16.87 -36.33
CA LYS A 49 40.12 16.34 -35.77
C LYS A 49 39.79 15.00 -36.40
N LYS A 50 39.91 13.92 -35.62
CA LYS A 50 39.56 12.56 -36.06
C LYS A 50 38.42 12.00 -35.22
N ALA A 51 37.43 11.37 -35.86
CA ALA A 51 36.42 10.60 -35.16
C ALA A 51 36.69 9.10 -35.34
N TYR A 52 36.70 8.36 -34.23
CA TYR A 52 36.74 6.90 -34.23
C TYR A 52 35.36 6.38 -33.84
N VAL A 53 34.70 5.68 -34.77
CA VAL A 53 33.38 5.09 -34.59
C VAL A 53 33.54 3.61 -34.28
N VAL A 54 33.23 3.26 -33.04
CA VAL A 54 33.31 1.90 -32.51
C VAL A 54 31.88 1.40 -32.28
N MET A 55 31.24 0.89 -33.33
CA MET A 55 29.83 0.46 -33.28
C MET A 55 29.58 -0.70 -34.24
N GLY A 56 28.77 -1.67 -33.80
CA GLY A 56 28.45 -2.88 -34.57
C GLY A 56 29.01 -4.14 -33.94
N THR A 57 29.28 -5.14 -34.78
CA THR A 57 29.88 -6.41 -34.32
C THR A 57 31.37 -6.19 -34.04
N PRO A 58 31.85 -6.41 -32.80
CA PRO A 58 33.24 -6.23 -32.47
C PRO A 58 34.12 -7.30 -33.13
N ASP A 59 35.41 -6.97 -33.24
CA ASP A 59 36.45 -7.87 -33.73
C ASP A 59 36.65 -9.10 -32.81
N ALA A 60 37.43 -10.07 -33.28
CA ALA A 60 37.69 -11.30 -32.55
C ALA A 60 38.50 -11.06 -31.26
N ASP A 61 39.41 -10.08 -31.27
CA ASP A 61 40.29 -9.77 -30.14
C ASP A 61 39.52 -9.17 -28.96
N PHE A 62 38.58 -8.26 -29.25
CA PHE A 62 37.66 -7.69 -28.28
C PHE A 62 36.75 -8.76 -27.69
N LYS A 63 36.19 -9.65 -28.52
CA LYS A 63 35.37 -10.76 -28.03
C LYS A 63 36.16 -11.65 -27.07
N LYS A 64 37.39 -12.02 -27.43
CA LYS A 64 38.26 -12.83 -26.57
C LYS A 64 38.55 -12.13 -25.23
N LYS A 65 38.95 -10.86 -25.27
CA LYS A 65 39.22 -10.06 -24.07
C LYS A 65 37.99 -9.89 -23.19
N ASN A 66 36.81 -9.72 -23.79
CA ASN A 66 35.55 -9.62 -23.06
C ASN A 66 35.20 -10.94 -22.37
N LEU A 67 35.42 -12.08 -23.02
CA LEU A 67 35.22 -13.41 -22.40
C LEU A 67 36.21 -13.65 -21.25
N GLU A 68 37.48 -13.27 -21.41
CA GLU A 68 38.48 -13.36 -20.34
C GLU A 68 38.09 -12.50 -19.11
N LEU A 69 37.61 -11.28 -19.35
CA LEU A 69 37.12 -10.40 -18.29
C LEU A 69 35.86 -10.96 -17.61
N MET A 70 34.90 -11.49 -18.37
CA MET A 70 33.70 -12.10 -17.78
C MET A 70 34.03 -13.35 -16.96
N LEU A 71 34.97 -14.17 -17.41
CA LEU A 71 35.45 -15.33 -16.64
C LEU A 71 36.07 -14.86 -15.33
N LYS A 72 36.92 -13.83 -15.38
CA LYS A 72 37.55 -13.25 -14.20
C LYS A 72 36.53 -12.70 -13.21
N GLU A 73 35.57 -11.90 -13.68
CA GLU A 73 34.49 -11.34 -12.83
C GLU A 73 33.66 -12.45 -12.17
N LYS A 74 33.37 -13.53 -12.90
CA LYS A 74 32.65 -14.70 -12.34
C LYS A 74 33.46 -15.45 -11.32
N GLN A 75 34.76 -15.63 -11.56
CA GLN A 75 35.64 -16.24 -10.57
C GLN A 75 35.70 -15.37 -9.31
N GLU A 76 35.88 -14.05 -9.46
CA GLU A 76 35.86 -13.10 -8.33
C GLU A 76 34.51 -13.11 -7.58
N GLN A 77 33.38 -13.22 -8.28
CA GLN A 77 32.06 -13.35 -7.65
C GLN A 77 31.89 -14.68 -6.91
N SER A 78 32.36 -15.79 -7.48
CA SER A 78 32.34 -17.10 -6.85
C SER A 78 33.24 -17.14 -5.62
N ASP A 79 34.46 -16.62 -5.72
CA ASP A 79 35.41 -16.50 -4.62
C ASP A 79 34.85 -15.61 -3.49
N ALA A 80 34.18 -14.51 -3.85
CA ALA A 80 33.53 -13.63 -2.89
C ALA A 80 32.30 -14.26 -2.23
N GLN A 81 31.49 -15.04 -2.96
CA GLN A 81 30.37 -15.79 -2.39
C GLN A 81 30.87 -16.87 -1.44
N PHE A 82 31.86 -17.66 -1.88
CA PHE A 82 32.49 -18.68 -1.05
C PHE A 82 33.09 -18.10 0.23
N LYS A 83 33.79 -16.96 0.13
CA LYS A 83 34.30 -16.26 1.31
C LYS A 83 33.19 -15.81 2.27
N LYS A 84 32.08 -15.27 1.75
CA LYS A 84 30.92 -14.88 2.57
C LYS A 84 30.26 -16.07 3.24
N GLU A 85 30.10 -17.19 2.53
CA GLU A 85 29.55 -18.43 3.08
C GLU A 85 30.47 -19.02 4.16
N LYS A 86 31.79 -19.00 3.95
CA LYS A 86 32.78 -19.40 4.97
C LYS A 86 32.70 -18.51 6.22
N GLU A 87 32.61 -17.20 6.04
CA GLU A 87 32.45 -16.24 7.15
C GLU A 87 31.10 -16.41 7.88
N GLU A 88 30.00 -16.67 7.16
CA GLU A 88 28.68 -16.92 7.73
C GLU A 88 28.62 -18.25 8.48
N ALA A 89 29.19 -19.32 7.91
CA ALA A 89 29.30 -20.62 8.56
C ALA A 89 30.15 -20.54 9.84
N ALA A 90 31.30 -19.83 9.79
CA ALA A 90 32.12 -19.57 10.97
C ALA A 90 31.34 -18.77 12.04
N ARG A 91 30.59 -17.74 11.63
CA ARG A 91 29.74 -16.95 12.54
C ARG A 91 28.62 -17.79 13.16
N LYS A 92 27.95 -18.66 12.39
CA LYS A 92 26.90 -19.54 12.88
C LYS A 92 27.44 -20.56 13.88
N LYS A 93 28.58 -21.19 13.57
CA LYS A 93 29.29 -22.10 14.50
C LYS A 93 29.69 -21.37 15.79
N ALA A 94 30.23 -20.15 15.70
CA ALA A 94 30.59 -19.36 16.87
C ALA A 94 29.37 -18.96 17.73
N LEU A 95 28.23 -18.63 17.12
CA LEU A 95 26.99 -18.35 17.83
C LEU A 95 26.41 -19.60 18.50
N GLU A 96 26.44 -20.75 17.82
CA GLU A 96 26.00 -22.03 18.39
C GLU A 96 26.87 -22.44 19.59
N LYS A 97 28.20 -22.31 19.48
CA LYS A 97 29.13 -22.54 20.60
C LYS A 97 28.80 -21.64 21.79
N LYS A 98 28.62 -20.33 21.56
CA LYS A 98 28.20 -19.38 22.61
C LYS A 98 26.84 -19.68 23.21
N GLN A 99 25.86 -20.15 22.43
CA GLN A 99 24.54 -20.54 22.94
C GLN A 99 24.63 -21.79 23.82
N LYS A 100 25.39 -22.81 23.40
CA LYS A 100 25.64 -24.02 24.20
C LYS A 100 26.36 -23.69 25.51
N GLU A 101 27.39 -22.84 25.47
CA GLU A 101 28.10 -22.36 26.67
C GLU A 101 27.16 -21.57 27.60
N ALA A 102 26.33 -20.67 27.07
CA ALA A 102 25.37 -19.91 27.86
C ALA A 102 24.26 -20.78 28.46
N GLU A 103 23.81 -21.83 27.77
CA GLU A 103 22.84 -22.80 28.30
C GLU A 103 23.45 -23.66 29.40
N LYS A 104 24.68 -24.17 29.20
CA LYS A 104 25.44 -24.88 30.24
C LYS A 104 25.62 -23.99 31.49
N ALA A 105 26.00 -22.73 31.31
CA ALA A 105 26.14 -21.77 32.41
C ALA A 105 24.81 -21.47 33.13
N LYS A 106 23.69 -21.33 32.39
CA LYS A 106 22.35 -21.14 32.97
C LYS A 106 21.90 -22.37 33.77
N LYS A 107 22.09 -23.59 33.25
CA LYS A 107 21.78 -24.84 33.96
C LYS A 107 22.60 -24.97 35.24
N LYS A 108 23.89 -24.62 35.21
CA LYS A 108 24.75 -24.61 36.41
C LYS A 108 24.26 -23.58 37.45
N ALA A 109 23.97 -22.35 37.02
CA ALA A 109 23.46 -21.31 37.90
C ALA A 109 22.06 -21.62 38.48
N GLU A 110 21.19 -22.29 37.71
CA GLU A 110 19.87 -22.71 38.18
C GLU A 110 19.95 -23.85 39.20
N LYS A 111 20.78 -24.88 38.93
CA LYS A 111 21.08 -25.95 39.91
C LYS A 111 21.63 -25.36 41.22
N GLU A 112 22.56 -24.40 41.15
CA GLU A 112 23.10 -23.73 42.33
C GLU A 112 22.03 -22.90 43.08
N ARG A 113 21.15 -22.20 42.35
CA ARG A 113 20.05 -21.45 42.96
C ARG A 113 19.01 -22.37 43.62
N GLN A 114 18.71 -23.52 43.02
CA GLN A 114 17.82 -24.52 43.61
C GLN A 114 18.41 -25.10 44.90
N LYS A 115 19.70 -25.47 44.91
CA LYS A 115 20.40 -25.90 46.12
C LYS A 115 20.32 -24.85 47.24
N LYS A 116 20.60 -23.57 46.94
CA LYS A 116 20.48 -22.46 47.92
C LYS A 116 19.05 -22.25 48.42
N LEU A 117 18.05 -22.38 47.55
CA LEU A 117 16.63 -22.25 47.94
C LEU A 117 16.16 -23.40 48.83
N GLU A 118 16.60 -24.63 48.57
CA GLU A 118 16.31 -25.78 49.43
C GLU A 118 17.00 -25.66 50.79
N GLU A 119 18.25 -25.22 50.81
CA GLU A 119 18.98 -24.95 52.06
C GLU A 119 18.28 -23.86 52.89
N MET A 120 17.86 -22.76 52.25
CA MET A 120 17.06 -21.71 52.92
C MET A 120 15.71 -22.21 53.42
N LYS A 121 15.02 -23.09 52.68
CA LYS A 121 13.76 -23.71 53.13
C LYS A 121 13.97 -24.60 54.34
N LYS A 122 15.01 -25.45 54.33
CA LYS A 122 15.37 -26.29 55.48
C LYS A 122 15.74 -25.45 56.70
N ALA A 123 16.51 -24.37 56.52
CA ALA A 123 16.83 -23.43 57.59
C ALA A 123 15.60 -22.70 58.14
N ALA A 124 14.68 -22.26 57.27
CA ALA A 124 13.43 -21.60 57.67
C ALA A 124 12.46 -22.56 58.37
N GLU A 125 12.39 -23.83 57.95
CA GLU A 125 11.60 -24.86 58.64
C GLU A 125 12.17 -25.17 60.02
N LYS A 126 13.50 -25.30 60.14
CA LYS A 126 14.17 -25.47 61.43
C LYS A 126 13.91 -24.28 62.36
N ALA A 127 13.98 -23.05 61.85
CA ALA A 127 13.65 -21.84 62.61
C ALA A 127 12.16 -21.76 63.01
N LYS A 128 11.25 -22.23 62.14
CA LYS A 128 9.82 -22.32 62.47
C LYS A 128 9.55 -23.37 63.55
N LYS A 129 10.11 -24.57 63.43
CA LYS A 129 10.01 -25.63 64.44
C LYS A 129 10.60 -25.16 65.78
N GLU A 130 11.71 -24.42 65.78
CA GLU A 130 12.28 -23.82 67.00
C GLU A 130 11.39 -22.71 67.59
N ALA A 131 10.81 -21.85 66.76
CA ALA A 131 9.88 -20.80 67.21
C ALA A 131 8.57 -21.39 67.75
N GLU A 132 8.07 -22.46 67.14
CA GLU A 132 6.89 -23.19 67.58
C GLU A 132 7.16 -23.96 68.88
N ARG A 133 8.36 -24.54 69.05
CA ARG A 133 8.82 -25.11 70.33
C ARG A 133 8.87 -24.06 71.43
N LYS A 134 9.41 -22.87 71.16
CA LYS A 134 9.44 -21.73 72.10
C LYS A 134 8.03 -21.20 72.42
N LYS A 135 7.08 -21.28 71.49
CA LYS A 135 5.69 -20.87 71.71
C LYS A 135 4.90 -21.91 72.50
N ALA A 136 5.11 -23.21 72.25
CA ALA A 136 4.54 -24.29 73.03
C ALA A 136 5.07 -24.30 74.48
N GLU A 137 6.35 -23.97 74.69
CA GLU A 137 6.96 -23.80 76.01
C GLU A 137 6.38 -22.62 76.80
N ALA A 138 5.94 -21.55 76.11
CA ALA A 138 5.25 -20.41 76.72
C ALA A 138 3.77 -20.66 77.05
N GLU A 139 3.12 -21.67 76.45
CA GLU A 139 1.70 -22.02 76.63
C GLU A 139 1.46 -23.25 77.54
N GLY A 140 2.50 -23.83 78.14
CA GLY A 140 2.37 -24.80 79.25
C GLY A 140 1.86 -26.20 78.87
N ARG A 141 2.25 -26.74 77.70
CA ARG A 141 2.05 -28.17 77.33
C ARG A 141 3.39 -28.86 77.07
N GLN A 142 3.61 -30.02 77.69
CA GLN A 142 4.74 -30.93 77.40
C GLN A 142 4.59 -31.57 76.01
N ILE A 143 5.66 -31.58 75.23
CA ILE A 143 5.82 -32.41 74.03
C ILE A 143 7.15 -33.17 74.16
N GLU A 144 7.06 -34.48 73.97
CA GLU A 144 8.13 -35.48 73.97
C GLU A 144 9.19 -35.23 72.88
N GLU A 145 10.44 -35.57 73.20
CA GLU A 145 11.56 -35.64 72.26
C GLU A 145 11.33 -36.76 71.24
N GLU A 146 11.32 -36.43 69.96
CA GLU A 146 11.65 -37.39 68.90
C GLU A 146 12.82 -36.82 68.09
N GLU A 147 13.97 -37.48 68.28
CA GLU A 147 15.24 -37.22 67.61
C GLU A 147 15.14 -37.85 66.21
N GLU A 148 14.90 -37.05 65.18
CA GLU A 148 14.90 -37.53 63.80
C GLU A 148 16.27 -37.27 63.15
N GLU A 149 16.96 -38.38 62.84
CA GLU A 149 18.19 -38.50 62.07
C GLU A 149 18.23 -37.55 60.86
N THR A 150 19.30 -36.76 60.77
CA THR A 150 19.68 -36.12 59.51
C THR A 150 20.42 -37.12 58.65
N LYS A 151 19.70 -37.76 57.73
CA LYS A 151 20.25 -38.63 56.70
C LYS A 151 20.80 -37.77 55.55
N ASP A 152 22.08 -37.96 55.27
CA ASP A 152 22.85 -37.40 54.16
C ASP A 152 22.15 -37.52 52.80
N VAL A 153 22.28 -36.48 51.98
CA VAL A 153 22.23 -36.62 50.52
C VAL A 153 23.41 -35.85 49.94
N GLU A 154 24.55 -36.52 49.94
CA GLU A 154 25.65 -36.27 49.02
C GLU A 154 25.16 -36.69 47.63
N MET A 155 24.96 -35.73 46.72
CA MET A 155 24.77 -36.02 45.30
C MET A 155 26.02 -35.62 44.54
N GLU A 156 26.63 -36.64 43.95
CA GLU A 156 27.75 -36.65 43.03
C GLU A 156 27.78 -35.45 42.07
N GLU A 157 28.98 -34.90 41.92
CA GLU A 157 29.38 -34.11 40.77
C GLU A 157 29.31 -34.99 39.52
N ASP A 158 28.27 -34.82 38.70
CA ASP A 158 28.35 -35.17 37.29
C ASP A 158 29.34 -34.20 36.61
N GLU A 159 30.57 -34.66 36.48
CA GLU A 159 31.62 -34.12 35.64
C GLU A 159 31.14 -34.19 34.18
N VAL A 160 30.74 -33.04 33.61
CA VAL A 160 30.38 -32.95 32.19
C VAL A 160 31.68 -32.91 31.40
N GLU A 161 32.07 -34.07 30.91
CA GLU A 161 33.15 -34.32 29.96
C GLU A 161 33.14 -33.26 28.84
N GLU A 162 34.26 -32.55 28.71
CA GLU A 162 34.53 -31.62 27.61
C GLU A 162 34.82 -32.43 26.34
N GLU A 163 33.80 -32.69 25.52
CA GLU A 163 34.04 -33.04 24.12
C GLU A 163 34.55 -31.80 23.37
N GLU A 164 35.86 -31.77 23.18
CA GLU A 164 36.57 -30.89 22.26
C GLU A 164 36.05 -31.15 20.84
N VAL A 165 35.31 -30.20 20.28
CA VAL A 165 34.84 -30.30 18.89
C VAL A 165 36.01 -29.98 17.98
N ASP A 166 36.57 -31.03 17.40
CA ASP A 166 37.62 -31.00 16.37
C ASP A 166 37.36 -29.90 15.32
N GLU A 167 38.38 -29.06 15.16
CA GLU A 167 38.48 -27.99 14.18
C GLU A 167 38.72 -28.61 12.79
N VAL A 168 37.65 -28.99 12.10
CA VAL A 168 37.75 -29.33 10.67
C VAL A 168 37.84 -28.03 9.87
N GLU A 169 39.07 -27.58 9.62
CA GLU A 169 39.40 -26.69 8.51
C GLU A 169 39.04 -27.40 7.19
N VAL A 170 37.85 -27.11 6.67
CA VAL A 170 37.51 -27.42 5.27
C VAL A 170 38.21 -26.36 4.42
N ASP A 171 39.43 -26.67 4.01
CA ASP A 171 40.13 -25.96 2.94
C ASP A 171 39.61 -26.48 1.58
N GLU A 172 38.35 -26.17 1.29
CA GLU A 172 37.82 -26.36 -0.05
C GLU A 172 38.17 -25.12 -0.87
N GLU A 173 39.02 -25.32 -1.87
CA GLU A 173 39.31 -24.28 -2.86
C GLU A 173 38.03 -23.87 -3.59
N ALA A 174 37.86 -22.57 -3.82
CA ALA A 174 36.68 -22.04 -4.50
C ALA A 174 36.47 -22.73 -5.87
N PRO A 175 35.22 -23.03 -6.25
CA PRO A 175 34.94 -23.74 -7.49
C PRO A 175 35.42 -22.92 -8.69
N LYS A 176 36.17 -23.57 -9.59
CA LYS A 176 36.62 -22.96 -10.85
C LYS A 176 35.43 -22.80 -11.79
N VAL A 177 35.03 -21.56 -12.07
CA VAL A 177 33.88 -21.27 -12.92
C VAL A 177 34.31 -21.32 -14.39
N THR A 178 33.54 -22.05 -15.21
CA THR A 178 33.70 -22.05 -16.66
C THR A 178 32.54 -21.29 -17.31
N LEU A 179 32.82 -20.58 -18.41
CA LEU A 179 31.77 -19.88 -19.17
C LEU A 179 30.88 -20.89 -19.89
N THR A 180 29.58 -20.75 -19.74
CA THR A 180 28.58 -21.57 -20.44
C THR A 180 28.59 -21.28 -21.95
N ALA A 181 28.01 -22.19 -22.75
CA ALA A 181 27.89 -21.99 -24.20
C ALA A 181 27.04 -20.76 -24.57
N GLU A 182 26.11 -20.35 -23.71
CA GLU A 182 25.29 -19.15 -23.89
C GLU A 182 26.06 -17.87 -23.56
N GLU A 183 26.90 -17.89 -22.54
CA GLU A 183 27.75 -16.76 -22.15
C GLU A 183 28.84 -16.47 -23.17
N LYS A 184 29.33 -17.50 -23.87
CA LYS A 184 30.26 -17.34 -24.98
C LYS A 184 29.65 -16.62 -26.19
N LYS A 185 28.32 -16.55 -26.29
CA LYS A 185 27.60 -15.78 -27.32
C LYS A 185 27.41 -14.31 -26.93
N VAL A 186 27.61 -13.96 -25.65
CA VAL A 186 27.48 -12.58 -25.17
C VAL A 186 28.62 -11.74 -25.73
N THR A 187 28.25 -10.78 -26.58
CA THR A 187 29.21 -9.94 -27.31
C THR A 187 29.71 -8.76 -26.46
N PHE A 188 28.88 -8.27 -25.53
CA PHE A 188 29.19 -7.16 -24.63
C PHE A 188 28.87 -7.54 -23.18
N ARG A 189 29.82 -7.38 -22.25
CA ARG A 189 29.55 -7.60 -20.83
C ARG A 189 28.57 -6.58 -20.27
N LYS A 190 27.70 -7.01 -19.36
CA LYS A 190 26.82 -6.09 -18.62
C LYS A 190 27.54 -5.62 -17.36
N LEU A 191 27.72 -4.31 -17.23
CA LEU A 191 28.29 -3.72 -16.03
C LEU A 191 27.19 -3.49 -14.98
N PRO A 192 27.50 -3.58 -13.68
CA PRO A 192 26.54 -3.32 -12.60
C PRO A 192 26.13 -1.85 -12.54
N LEU A 193 27.02 -0.94 -12.97
CA LEU A 193 26.76 0.48 -13.06
C LEU A 193 26.62 0.86 -14.54
N PRO A 194 25.48 1.41 -14.97
CA PRO A 194 25.30 1.86 -16.34
C PRO A 194 26.10 3.15 -16.61
N ASP A 195 26.65 3.28 -17.82
CA ASP A 195 27.45 4.43 -18.23
C ASP A 195 26.63 5.74 -18.32
N ILE A 196 25.34 5.62 -18.64
CA ILE A 196 24.38 6.74 -18.65
C ILE A 196 23.18 6.33 -17.77
N PRO A 197 22.74 7.19 -16.83
CA PRO A 197 21.50 6.96 -16.09
C PRO A 197 20.31 6.76 -17.03
N GLU A 198 19.44 5.79 -16.73
CA GLU A 198 18.33 5.38 -17.62
C GLU A 198 17.43 6.54 -18.03
N GLN A 199 17.07 7.42 -17.09
CA GLN A 199 16.27 8.62 -17.36
C GLN A 199 16.93 9.52 -18.41
N LEU A 200 18.23 9.77 -18.28
CA LEU A 200 18.97 10.62 -19.21
C LEU A 200 19.13 9.97 -20.59
N LEU A 201 19.30 8.64 -20.60
CA LEU A 201 19.34 7.86 -21.83
C LEU A 201 17.99 7.97 -22.56
N ASN A 202 16.87 7.73 -21.87
CA ASN A 202 15.52 7.78 -22.42
C ASN A 202 15.16 9.15 -23.03
N THR A 203 15.66 10.26 -22.48
CA THR A 203 15.46 11.61 -23.03
C THR A 203 16.34 11.92 -24.25
N SER A 204 17.49 11.26 -24.41
CA SER A 204 18.51 11.67 -25.40
C SER A 204 18.76 10.69 -26.53
N PHE A 205 18.38 9.42 -26.39
CA PHE A 205 18.74 8.37 -27.36
C PHE A 205 18.17 8.59 -28.77
N THR A 206 17.03 9.28 -28.89
CA THR A 206 16.43 9.63 -30.19
C THR A 206 17.25 10.66 -30.96
N LYS A 207 18.11 11.42 -30.27
CA LYS A 207 19.02 12.41 -30.86
C LYS A 207 20.38 11.82 -31.24
N PHE A 208 20.58 10.51 -31.00
CA PHE A 208 21.85 9.89 -31.27
C PHE A 208 22.08 9.72 -32.77
N SER A 209 23.26 10.12 -33.22
CA SER A 209 23.71 10.13 -34.61
C SER A 209 25.19 9.75 -34.67
N LEU A 210 25.62 9.26 -35.83
CA LEU A 210 27.04 9.02 -36.11
C LEU A 210 27.70 10.31 -36.64
N PRO A 211 29.01 10.49 -36.42
CA PRO A 211 29.72 11.66 -36.92
C PRO A 211 29.74 11.68 -38.46
N GLU A 212 29.51 12.87 -39.01
CA GLU A 212 29.56 13.16 -40.44
C GLU A 212 30.69 14.16 -40.75
N LEU A 213 31.21 14.16 -41.98
CA LEU A 213 32.31 15.05 -42.38
C LEU A 213 31.90 16.54 -42.39
N ASP A 214 30.63 16.83 -42.60
CA ASP A 214 30.06 18.19 -42.58
C ASP A 214 30.12 18.84 -41.19
N GLU A 215 30.31 18.06 -40.13
CA GLU A 215 30.48 18.55 -38.75
C GLU A 215 31.87 19.19 -38.50
N GLY A 216 32.81 19.03 -39.44
CA GLY A 216 34.17 19.59 -39.34
C GLY A 216 35.22 18.60 -38.83
N PHE A 217 35.04 17.29 -39.08
CA PHE A 217 36.07 16.27 -38.88
C PHE A 217 36.98 16.16 -40.12
N ASP A 218 38.28 16.00 -39.90
CA ASP A 218 39.26 15.79 -40.97
C ASP A 218 39.34 14.31 -41.42
N ASP A 219 38.99 13.37 -40.53
CA ASP A 219 39.11 11.93 -40.75
C ASP A 219 38.03 11.17 -39.95
N LEU A 220 37.35 10.22 -40.59
CA LEU A 220 36.40 9.31 -39.95
C LEU A 220 36.91 7.88 -40.06
N HIS A 221 37.20 7.26 -38.92
CA HIS A 221 37.67 5.88 -38.82
C HIS A 221 36.57 5.00 -38.20
N TYR A 222 36.24 3.88 -38.84
CA TYR A 222 35.32 2.89 -38.30
C TYR A 222 36.10 1.64 -37.89
N GLU A 223 36.10 1.29 -36.60
CA GLU A 223 36.97 0.23 -36.05
C GLU A 223 36.34 -1.17 -36.21
N TRP A 224 35.07 -1.32 -35.82
CA TRP A 224 34.39 -2.62 -35.77
C TRP A 224 33.60 -2.95 -37.03
N SER A 225 32.92 -1.96 -37.59
CA SER A 225 32.17 -2.12 -38.83
C SER A 225 33.01 -1.58 -39.98
N ALA A 226 33.47 -2.46 -40.86
CA ALA A 226 34.30 -2.08 -42.02
C ALA A 226 33.63 -1.07 -42.99
N LYS A 227 32.36 -0.68 -42.76
CA LYS A 227 31.59 0.25 -43.59
C LYS A 227 30.63 1.07 -42.70
N GLY A 228 30.70 2.40 -42.80
CA GLY A 228 29.81 3.34 -42.08
C GLY A 228 28.31 3.04 -42.12
N PRO A 229 27.73 2.52 -43.23
CA PRO A 229 26.32 2.12 -43.28
C PRO A 229 25.93 1.02 -42.28
N ALA A 230 26.82 0.07 -41.97
CA ALA A 230 26.52 -1.00 -41.03
C ALA A 230 26.45 -0.50 -39.58
N ALA A 231 27.30 0.49 -39.22
CA ALA A 231 27.19 1.19 -37.94
C ALA A 231 25.85 1.94 -37.84
N ALA A 232 25.45 2.64 -38.92
CA ALA A 232 24.21 3.40 -38.96
C ALA A 232 22.97 2.50 -38.79
N GLN A 233 22.94 1.36 -39.49
CA GLN A 233 21.86 0.37 -39.35
C GLN A 233 21.80 -0.23 -37.94
N THR A 234 22.95 -0.50 -37.32
CA THR A 234 23.01 -1.00 -35.94
C THR A 234 22.44 0.03 -34.97
N LEU A 235 22.83 1.31 -35.12
CA LEU A 235 22.30 2.40 -34.31
C LEU A 235 20.79 2.55 -34.49
N GLN A 236 20.31 2.56 -35.73
CA GLN A 236 18.87 2.67 -36.02
C GLN A 236 18.07 1.52 -35.40
N LYS A 237 18.55 0.28 -35.57
CA LYS A 237 17.92 -0.89 -34.95
C LYS A 237 17.89 -0.76 -33.43
N TRP A 238 18.99 -0.34 -32.81
CA TRP A 238 19.06 -0.12 -31.38
C TRP A 238 18.12 1.00 -30.90
N VAL A 239 18.03 2.11 -31.65
CA VAL A 239 17.08 3.20 -31.36
C VAL A 239 15.64 2.70 -31.45
N LEU A 240 15.27 1.92 -32.47
CA LEU A 240 13.93 1.35 -32.62
C LEU A 240 13.60 0.37 -31.49
N GLU A 241 14.48 -0.58 -31.19
CA GLU A 241 14.33 -1.50 -30.06
C GLU A 241 14.20 -0.74 -28.72
N ARG A 242 14.95 0.35 -28.56
CA ARG A 242 14.85 1.21 -27.39
C ARG A 242 13.57 2.04 -27.37
N LYS A 243 13.07 2.56 -28.48
CA LYS A 243 11.75 3.21 -28.53
C LYS A 243 10.65 2.26 -28.04
N LEU A 244 10.74 0.98 -28.42
CA LEU A 244 9.80 -0.07 -28.03
C LEU A 244 9.97 -0.56 -26.58
N THR A 245 11.05 -0.22 -25.88
CA THR A 245 11.30 -0.75 -24.52
C THR A 245 11.47 0.34 -23.47
N SER A 246 11.79 1.58 -23.88
CA SER A 246 12.01 2.72 -22.99
C SER A 246 10.73 3.49 -22.66
N ARG A 247 10.75 4.13 -21.49
CA ARG A 247 9.71 5.07 -21.05
C ARG A 247 9.86 6.42 -21.76
N VAL A 248 8.74 7.09 -22.02
CA VAL A 248 8.72 8.50 -22.44
C VAL A 248 8.70 9.34 -21.17
N GLU A 249 9.86 9.89 -20.79
CA GLU A 249 10.01 10.67 -19.55
C GLU A 249 9.31 12.02 -19.61
N ASP A 250 9.30 12.67 -20.79
CA ASP A 250 8.83 14.04 -20.97
C ASP A 250 7.33 14.14 -21.33
N LEU A 251 6.58 13.03 -21.23
CA LEU A 251 5.14 13.01 -21.53
C LEU A 251 4.39 13.90 -20.53
N ALA A 252 3.49 14.75 -21.02
CA ALA A 252 2.65 15.60 -20.18
C ALA A 252 1.18 15.48 -20.60
N PRO A 253 0.22 15.41 -19.65
CA PRO A 253 -1.18 15.28 -20.00
C PRO A 253 -1.67 16.49 -20.79
N SER A 254 -2.21 16.24 -21.99
CA SER A 254 -2.75 17.29 -22.85
C SER A 254 -3.99 17.97 -22.26
N MET A 255 -4.37 19.10 -22.88
CA MET A 255 -5.65 19.74 -22.58
C MET A 255 -6.85 18.84 -22.87
N TRP A 256 -6.75 17.98 -23.89
CA TRP A 256 -7.80 17.01 -24.23
C TRP A 256 -8.03 16.04 -23.07
N PHE A 257 -6.96 15.43 -22.54
CA PHE A 257 -7.04 14.54 -21.38
C PHE A 257 -7.67 15.25 -20.18
N LYS A 258 -7.16 16.45 -19.84
CA LYS A 258 -7.65 17.21 -18.68
C LYS A 258 -9.14 17.55 -18.78
N THR A 259 -9.60 17.88 -19.99
CA THR A 259 -11.01 18.20 -20.25
C THR A 259 -11.89 16.96 -20.08
N LYS A 260 -11.51 15.83 -20.70
CA LYS A 260 -12.26 14.57 -20.59
C LYS A 260 -12.26 14.02 -19.16
N TRP A 261 -11.13 14.09 -18.46
CA TRP A 261 -11.03 13.70 -17.06
C TRP A 261 -11.92 14.55 -16.15
N ALA A 262 -11.94 15.87 -16.33
CA ALA A 262 -12.82 16.75 -15.57
C ALA A 262 -14.31 16.50 -15.86
N ALA A 263 -14.68 16.21 -17.11
CA ALA A 263 -16.04 15.86 -17.48
C ALA A 263 -16.48 14.54 -16.81
N TRP A 264 -15.62 13.52 -16.84
CA TRP A 264 -15.85 12.24 -16.15
C TRP A 264 -16.03 12.43 -14.66
N GLN A 265 -15.14 13.18 -14.01
CA GLN A 265 -15.25 13.44 -12.57
C GLN A 265 -16.61 14.06 -12.21
N LYS A 266 -17.11 15.02 -13.00
CA LYS A 266 -18.45 15.59 -12.76
C LYS A 266 -19.56 14.55 -12.88
N LEU A 267 -19.53 13.76 -13.96
CA LEU A 267 -20.53 12.72 -14.22
C LEU A 267 -20.52 11.64 -13.12
N PHE A 268 -19.34 11.20 -12.71
CA PHE A 268 -19.14 10.25 -11.62
C PHE A 268 -19.76 10.74 -10.31
N HIS A 269 -19.53 12.00 -9.93
CA HIS A 269 -20.13 12.59 -8.73
C HIS A 269 -21.65 12.68 -8.86
N GLN A 270 -22.18 13.03 -10.04
CA GLN A 270 -23.62 13.04 -10.30
C GLN A 270 -24.25 11.66 -10.10
N TRP A 271 -23.62 10.60 -10.62
CA TRP A 271 -24.10 9.23 -10.42
C TRP A 271 -24.07 8.81 -8.95
N GLN A 272 -22.97 9.09 -8.23
CA GLN A 272 -22.89 8.81 -6.80
C GLN A 272 -23.98 9.55 -6.01
N SER A 273 -24.24 10.82 -6.32
CA SER A 273 -25.33 11.59 -5.72
C SER A 273 -26.69 10.96 -5.98
N LYS A 274 -27.00 10.60 -7.23
CA LYS A 274 -28.25 9.91 -7.59
C LYS A 274 -28.41 8.56 -6.89
N GLN A 275 -27.33 7.78 -6.77
CA GLN A 275 -27.37 6.51 -6.03
C GLN A 275 -27.68 6.75 -4.55
N MET A 276 -27.05 7.76 -3.93
CA MET A 276 -27.28 8.11 -2.53
C MET A 276 -28.69 8.65 -2.29
N GLU A 277 -29.22 9.45 -3.22
CA GLU A 277 -30.60 9.93 -3.20
C GLU A 277 -31.59 8.77 -3.27
N TYR A 278 -31.39 7.83 -4.21
CA TYR A 278 -32.21 6.62 -4.31
C TYR A 278 -32.14 5.78 -3.03
N ARG A 279 -30.94 5.50 -2.51
CA ARG A 279 -30.77 4.76 -1.24
C ARG A 279 -31.46 5.44 -0.07
N THR A 280 -31.43 6.77 -0.01
CA THR A 280 -32.12 7.55 1.02
C THR A 280 -33.63 7.45 0.87
N LYS A 281 -34.16 7.52 -0.36
CA LYS A 281 -35.59 7.33 -0.65
C LYS A 281 -36.06 5.94 -0.21
N VAL A 282 -35.33 4.89 -0.60
CA VAL A 282 -35.63 3.50 -0.22
C VAL A 282 -35.58 3.31 1.31
N GLN A 283 -34.57 3.88 1.99
CA GLN A 283 -34.49 3.82 3.44
C GLN A 283 -35.66 4.55 4.13
N LYS A 284 -36.05 5.74 3.64
CA LYS A 284 -37.21 6.46 4.16
C LYS A 284 -38.49 5.63 4.01
N LYS A 285 -38.78 5.12 2.81
CA LYS A 285 -39.94 4.25 2.56
C LYS A 285 -39.92 3.01 3.46
N ALA A 286 -38.77 2.36 3.64
CA ALA A 286 -38.62 1.22 4.54
C ALA A 286 -38.86 1.59 6.01
N THR A 287 -38.35 2.73 6.48
CA THR A 287 -38.59 3.20 7.86
C THR A 287 -40.04 3.60 8.09
N GLU A 288 -40.70 4.20 7.11
CA GLU A 288 -42.12 4.56 7.18
C GLU A 288 -43.00 3.30 7.21
N LYS A 289 -42.71 2.29 6.37
CA LYS A 289 -43.39 0.98 6.40
C LYS A 289 -43.17 0.29 7.75
N ALA A 290 -41.93 0.26 8.27
CA ALA A 290 -41.63 -0.31 9.59
C ALA A 290 -42.30 0.46 10.75
N GLN A 291 -42.41 1.78 10.67
CA GLN A 291 -43.13 2.59 11.67
C GLN A 291 -44.64 2.36 11.63
N LYS A 292 -45.23 2.27 10.42
CA LYS A 292 -46.64 1.92 10.24
C LYS A 292 -46.91 0.51 10.81
N GLU A 293 -46.06 -0.46 10.50
CA GLU A 293 -46.18 -1.83 11.03
C GLU A 293 -46.00 -1.89 12.55
N ALA A 294 -45.01 -1.19 13.11
CA ALA A 294 -44.82 -1.11 14.56
C ALA A 294 -46.01 -0.45 15.28
N LYS A 295 -46.61 0.60 14.70
CA LYS A 295 -47.83 1.22 15.21
C LYS A 295 -49.03 0.25 15.16
N LYS A 296 -49.20 -0.48 14.05
CA LYS A 296 -50.23 -1.53 13.92
C LYS A 296 -50.03 -2.62 14.98
N GLN A 297 -48.81 -3.10 15.20
CA GLN A 297 -48.49 -4.09 16.24
C GLN A 297 -48.70 -3.56 17.67
N GLN A 298 -48.39 -2.29 17.94
CA GLN A 298 -48.66 -1.66 19.25
C GLN A 298 -50.16 -1.49 19.50
N ALA A 299 -50.94 -1.11 18.48
CA ALA A 299 -52.39 -1.00 18.57
C ALA A 299 -53.05 -2.34 18.85
N LEU A 300 -52.63 -3.42 18.17
CA LEU A 300 -53.09 -4.79 18.42
C LEU A 300 -52.80 -5.23 19.86
N LYS A 301 -51.57 -5.03 20.35
CA LYS A 301 -51.19 -5.36 21.74
C LYS A 301 -51.99 -4.55 22.78
N LEU A 302 -52.26 -3.28 22.51
CA LEU A 302 -53.07 -2.44 23.41
C LEU A 302 -54.54 -2.90 23.42
N ALA A 303 -55.10 -3.29 22.27
CA ALA A 303 -56.44 -3.84 22.16
C ALA A 303 -56.56 -5.18 22.91
N GLU A 304 -55.59 -6.08 22.76
CA GLU A 304 -55.52 -7.34 23.50
C GLU A 304 -55.40 -7.11 25.02
N ALA A 305 -54.57 -6.17 25.46
CA ALA A 305 -54.44 -5.83 26.88
C ALA A 305 -55.73 -5.23 27.47
N LYS A 306 -56.45 -4.39 26.71
CA LYS A 306 -57.75 -3.86 27.12
C LYS A 306 -58.81 -4.97 27.19
N ALA A 307 -58.86 -5.87 26.22
CA ALA A 307 -59.76 -7.02 26.23
C ALA A 307 -59.46 -7.99 27.39
N ALA A 308 -58.18 -8.20 27.73
CA ALA A 308 -57.78 -8.99 28.89
C ALA A 308 -58.16 -8.31 30.22
N ALA A 309 -58.00 -6.99 30.33
CA ALA A 309 -58.41 -6.23 31.51
C ALA A 309 -59.93 -6.19 31.70
N GLU A 310 -60.71 -6.11 30.61
CA GLU A 310 -62.17 -6.18 30.67
C GLU A 310 -62.66 -7.59 31.06
N LYS A 311 -62.02 -8.65 30.55
CA LYS A 311 -62.29 -10.02 31.02
C LYS A 311 -61.97 -10.19 32.51
N ALA A 312 -60.84 -9.67 32.99
CA ALA A 312 -60.47 -9.73 34.40
C ALA A 312 -61.45 -8.95 35.31
N LYS A 313 -61.97 -7.80 34.85
CA LYS A 313 -63.02 -7.06 35.56
C LYS A 313 -64.34 -7.82 35.60
N LYS A 314 -64.76 -8.44 34.49
CA LYS A 314 -65.96 -9.30 34.46
C LYS A 314 -65.82 -10.56 35.32
N GLU A 315 -64.61 -11.08 35.50
CA GLU A 315 -64.32 -12.18 36.44
C GLU A 315 -64.34 -11.73 37.91
N GLN A 316 -63.87 -10.51 38.22
CA GLN A 316 -63.99 -9.93 39.56
C GLN A 316 -65.45 -9.59 39.93
N GLU A 317 -66.25 -9.03 39.02
CA GLU A 317 -67.68 -8.77 39.26
C GLU A 317 -68.48 -10.07 39.43
N LYS A 318 -68.11 -11.16 38.74
CA LYS A 318 -68.70 -12.50 38.98
C LYS A 318 -68.24 -13.16 40.28
N ALA A 319 -67.13 -12.72 40.88
CA ALA A 319 -66.67 -13.20 42.18
C ALA A 319 -67.33 -12.44 43.34
N GLU A 320 -67.77 -11.20 43.14
CA GLU A 320 -68.57 -10.43 44.12
C GLU A 320 -70.09 -10.74 44.05
N ALA A 321 -70.60 -11.29 42.95
CA ALA A 321 -72.01 -11.69 42.79
C ALA A 321 -72.33 -13.13 43.24
N LYS A 322 -71.69 -13.60 44.31
CA LYS A 322 -72.00 -14.88 44.97
C LYS A 322 -72.46 -14.66 46.42
N ASP A 323 -73.56 -13.91 46.56
CA ASP A 323 -74.56 -14.21 47.59
C ASP A 323 -75.93 -13.98 46.96
N ASP A 324 -76.78 -15.00 47.09
CA ASP A 324 -78.16 -15.18 46.60
C ASP A 324 -78.43 -15.68 45.15
N GLU A 325 -79.24 -16.75 45.10
CA GLU A 325 -79.75 -17.57 43.97
C GLU A 325 -81.30 -17.65 44.12
N PRO A 326 -82.11 -18.21 43.18
CA PRO A 326 -82.17 -18.11 41.70
C PRO A 326 -83.62 -18.01 41.11
N LYS A 327 -83.73 -18.08 39.74
CA LYS A 327 -84.88 -18.38 38.84
C LYS A 327 -85.79 -17.20 38.41
N GLU A 328 -86.35 -17.08 37.19
CA GLU A 328 -86.59 -17.97 36.02
C GLU A 328 -86.76 -17.13 34.70
N GLU A 329 -86.90 -17.82 33.55
CA GLU A 329 -86.96 -17.43 32.12
C GLU A 329 -87.88 -16.23 31.73
N GLU A 330 -87.70 -15.46 30.64
CA GLU A 330 -87.90 -15.80 29.20
C GLU A 330 -87.49 -14.61 28.26
N GLU A 331 -87.38 -14.89 26.96
CA GLU A 331 -86.92 -14.11 25.79
C GLU A 331 -87.40 -12.64 25.58
N VAL A 332 -86.62 -11.82 24.84
CA VAL A 332 -86.92 -11.27 23.48
C VAL A 332 -86.07 -10.02 23.13
N LYS A 333 -85.47 -10.08 21.90
CA LYS A 333 -84.95 -9.02 20.98
C LYS A 333 -83.68 -8.25 21.37
N ALA A 334 -82.56 -8.42 20.65
CA ALA A 334 -82.29 -8.03 19.25
C ALA A 334 -82.24 -6.50 19.05
N GLU A 335 -81.05 -5.91 19.22
CA GLU A 335 -80.56 -4.79 18.43
C GLU A 335 -79.04 -4.60 18.64
N GLU A 336 -78.35 -4.34 17.52
CA GLU A 336 -76.95 -3.91 17.37
C GLU A 336 -75.81 -4.87 17.77
N GLU A 337 -75.59 -5.88 16.92
CA GLU A 337 -74.21 -6.18 16.48
C GLU A 337 -73.68 -5.00 15.66
N GLU A 338 -73.14 -3.97 16.30
CA GLU A 338 -72.13 -3.11 15.67
C GLU A 338 -70.78 -3.81 15.87
N LYS A 339 -70.42 -4.67 14.90
CA LYS A 339 -69.03 -5.06 14.70
C LYS A 339 -68.25 -3.78 14.40
N VAL A 340 -67.55 -3.29 15.41
CA VAL A 340 -66.47 -2.33 15.21
C VAL A 340 -65.37 -3.10 14.47
N ASP A 341 -65.43 -3.04 13.15
CA ASP A 341 -64.46 -3.59 12.22
C ASP A 341 -63.19 -2.73 12.28
N PRO A 342 -62.06 -3.19 12.87
CA PRO A 342 -60.84 -2.40 12.91
C PRO A 342 -59.94 -2.66 11.69
N MET A 343 -60.45 -3.33 10.64
CA MET A 343 -59.65 -3.69 9.46
C MET A 343 -59.73 -2.71 8.27
N GLN A 344 -60.45 -1.59 8.38
CA GLN A 344 -60.48 -0.57 7.33
C GLN A 344 -59.80 0.74 7.77
N VAL A 345 -58.48 0.70 7.98
CA VAL A 345 -57.64 1.91 7.88
C VAL A 345 -56.30 1.53 7.25
N ASP A 346 -56.03 2.12 6.09
CA ASP A 346 -54.79 2.10 5.29
C ASP A 346 -54.46 0.79 4.56
N GLU A 347 -55.25 0.48 3.52
CA GLU A 347 -54.88 -0.40 2.40
C GLU A 347 -55.00 0.32 1.03
N GLU A 348 -55.06 1.66 1.02
CA GLU A 348 -54.97 2.47 -0.21
C GLU A 348 -53.70 3.34 -0.15
N GLU A 349 -52.96 3.34 -1.26
CA GLU A 349 -51.59 3.86 -1.47
C GLU A 349 -50.42 2.96 -0.96
N GLU A 350 -50.40 1.68 -1.37
CA GLU A 350 -49.17 1.25 -2.05
C GLU A 350 -49.23 1.90 -3.44
N GLU A 351 -48.50 3.01 -3.63
CA GLU A 351 -48.09 3.42 -4.98
C GLU A 351 -47.60 2.13 -5.66
N GLU A 352 -48.24 1.72 -6.76
CA GLU A 352 -47.64 0.81 -7.72
C GLU A 352 -46.31 1.45 -8.13
N GLU A 353 -45.23 1.18 -7.37
CA GLU A 353 -43.88 1.33 -7.88
C GLU A 353 -43.88 0.47 -9.13
N GLU A 354 -43.75 1.09 -10.31
CA GLU A 354 -43.53 0.37 -11.56
C GLU A 354 -42.43 -0.66 -11.29
N ALA A 355 -42.85 -1.92 -11.18
CA ALA A 355 -41.96 -3.01 -10.86
C ALA A 355 -41.13 -3.28 -12.11
N VAL A 356 -40.08 -2.50 -12.29
CA VAL A 356 -39.09 -2.77 -13.33
C VAL A 356 -38.42 -4.08 -12.94
N ASP A 357 -38.62 -5.11 -13.74
CA ASP A 357 -37.92 -6.38 -13.60
C ASP A 357 -36.44 -6.16 -13.93
N PHE A 358 -35.70 -5.76 -12.90
CA PHE A 358 -34.30 -5.39 -13.00
C PHE A 358 -33.42 -6.57 -13.42
N GLU A 359 -33.83 -7.81 -13.12
CA GLU A 359 -33.06 -9.02 -13.41
C GLU A 359 -33.17 -9.44 -14.88
N ALA A 360 -34.37 -9.30 -15.48
CA ALA A 360 -34.60 -9.62 -16.89
C ALA A 360 -34.27 -8.47 -17.86
N LEU A 361 -33.94 -7.28 -17.34
CA LEU A 361 -33.64 -6.10 -18.14
C LEU A 361 -32.36 -6.25 -18.99
N ASP A 362 -32.47 -5.93 -20.28
CA ASP A 362 -31.31 -5.75 -21.16
C ASP A 362 -30.59 -4.43 -20.84
N ILE A 363 -29.41 -4.57 -20.22
CA ILE A 363 -28.57 -3.47 -19.74
C ILE A 363 -28.15 -2.53 -20.88
N PHE A 364 -27.90 -3.06 -22.08
CA PHE A 364 -27.41 -2.25 -23.20
C PHE A 364 -28.54 -1.49 -23.90
N GLY A 365 -29.76 -2.00 -23.86
CA GLY A 365 -30.96 -1.37 -24.40
C GLY A 365 -31.53 -0.21 -23.58
N VAL A 366 -31.00 0.08 -22.39
CA VAL A 366 -31.46 1.20 -21.54
C VAL A 366 -30.98 2.54 -22.11
N ASP A 367 -31.90 3.45 -22.44
CA ASP A 367 -31.56 4.79 -22.95
C ASP A 367 -31.08 5.75 -21.86
N GLU A 368 -31.65 5.68 -20.65
CA GLU A 368 -31.28 6.54 -19.52
C GLU A 368 -30.83 5.71 -18.30
N VAL A 369 -29.52 5.71 -18.03
CA VAL A 369 -28.94 4.92 -16.92
C VAL A 369 -29.29 5.44 -15.53
N ASP A 370 -29.76 6.69 -15.45
CA ASP A 370 -30.05 7.38 -14.20
C ASP A 370 -31.48 7.09 -13.69
N ASP A 371 -32.38 6.68 -14.57
CA ASP A 371 -33.76 6.31 -14.27
C ASP A 371 -34.28 5.29 -15.30
N ILE A 372 -34.35 4.03 -14.89
CA ILE A 372 -34.87 2.94 -15.72
C ILE A 372 -36.39 2.77 -15.54
N GLY A 373 -37.03 3.62 -14.73
CA GLY A 373 -38.41 3.50 -14.30
C GLY A 373 -38.53 3.61 -12.77
N GLY A 374 -39.57 4.29 -12.29
CA GLY A 374 -39.79 4.52 -10.86
C GLY A 374 -38.69 5.31 -10.11
N GLY A 375 -37.80 6.02 -10.83
CA GLY A 375 -36.65 6.72 -10.24
C GLY A 375 -35.50 5.79 -9.85
N MET A 376 -35.45 4.58 -10.42
CA MET A 376 -34.45 3.55 -10.12
C MET A 376 -33.24 3.68 -11.06
N PRO A 377 -32.03 4.00 -10.55
CA PRO A 377 -30.83 4.04 -11.38
C PRO A 377 -30.28 2.63 -11.68
N LEU A 378 -29.63 2.45 -12.83
CA LEU A 378 -28.99 1.18 -13.23
C LEU A 378 -27.91 0.72 -12.25
N TYR A 379 -27.22 1.66 -11.62
CA TYR A 379 -26.17 1.41 -10.64
C TYR A 379 -26.69 1.38 -9.19
N LYS A 380 -27.99 1.09 -8.96
CA LYS A 380 -28.58 1.08 -7.60
C LYS A 380 -27.82 0.22 -6.61
N ASP A 381 -27.37 -0.95 -7.05
CA ASP A 381 -26.72 -1.97 -6.22
C ASP A 381 -25.18 -1.88 -6.26
N PHE A 382 -24.61 -0.83 -6.86
CA PHE A 382 -23.16 -0.67 -6.92
C PHE A 382 -22.56 -0.53 -5.52
N GLY A 383 -21.63 -1.43 -5.19
CA GLY A 383 -20.79 -1.33 -4.02
C GLY A 383 -19.61 -0.38 -4.20
N SER A 384 -18.83 -0.19 -3.14
CA SER A 384 -17.58 0.57 -3.21
C SER A 384 -16.58 -0.03 -4.21
N GLU A 385 -16.59 -1.36 -4.31
CA GLU A 385 -15.75 -2.13 -5.20
C GLU A 385 -16.14 -1.90 -6.68
N ASP A 386 -17.43 -1.84 -6.99
CA ASP A 386 -17.94 -1.62 -8.35
C ASP A 386 -17.61 -0.22 -8.84
N TRP A 387 -17.79 0.80 -8.00
CA TRP A 387 -17.35 2.17 -8.31
C TRP A 387 -15.84 2.24 -8.59
N THR A 388 -15.04 1.46 -7.86
CA THR A 388 -13.58 1.43 -8.04
C THR A 388 -13.23 0.78 -9.38
N LEU A 389 -13.90 -0.30 -9.75
CA LEU A 389 -13.69 -0.98 -11.03
C LEU A 389 -14.10 -0.14 -12.23
N MET A 390 -15.27 0.48 -12.17
CA MET A 390 -15.73 1.39 -13.22
C MET A 390 -14.75 2.54 -13.41
N THR A 391 -14.24 3.11 -12.30
CA THR A 391 -13.22 4.15 -12.35
C THR A 391 -11.93 3.65 -12.98
N LEU A 392 -11.43 2.47 -12.58
CA LEU A 392 -10.23 1.86 -13.17
C LEU A 392 -10.39 1.64 -14.67
N CYS A 393 -11.53 1.09 -15.12
CA CYS A 393 -11.84 0.86 -16.52
C CYS A 393 -11.78 2.16 -17.34
N PHE A 394 -12.42 3.22 -16.84
CA PHE A 394 -12.38 4.53 -17.48
C PHE A 394 -10.97 5.14 -17.49
N GLU A 395 -10.24 5.05 -16.37
CA GLU A 395 -8.88 5.57 -16.26
C GLU A 395 -7.93 4.89 -17.26
N LEU A 396 -7.96 3.56 -17.36
CA LEU A 396 -7.12 2.83 -18.32
C LEU A 396 -7.51 3.16 -19.77
N HIS A 397 -8.80 3.24 -20.07
CA HIS A 397 -9.31 3.65 -21.38
C HIS A 397 -8.83 5.06 -21.77
N LEU A 398 -9.10 6.06 -20.93
CA LEU A 398 -8.76 7.46 -21.21
C LEU A 398 -7.25 7.64 -21.36
N MET A 399 -6.45 6.99 -20.51
CA MET A 399 -5.00 7.04 -20.59
C MET A 399 -4.47 6.41 -21.88
N SER A 400 -5.05 5.30 -22.36
CA SER A 400 -4.62 4.66 -23.61
C SER A 400 -4.76 5.59 -24.83
N HIS A 401 -5.86 6.34 -24.89
CA HIS A 401 -6.14 7.31 -25.96
C HIS A 401 -5.36 8.60 -25.77
N ALA A 402 -5.24 9.09 -24.54
CA ALA A 402 -4.42 10.26 -24.22
C ALA A 402 -2.96 10.01 -24.60
N PHE A 403 -2.42 8.82 -24.33
CA PHE A 403 -1.06 8.47 -24.70
C PHE A 403 -0.83 8.55 -26.22
N LYS A 404 -1.78 8.06 -27.03
CA LYS A 404 -1.70 8.14 -28.50
C LYS A 404 -1.70 9.58 -29.02
N LYS A 405 -2.37 10.51 -28.32
CA LYS A 405 -2.42 11.94 -28.67
C LYS A 405 -1.23 12.74 -28.16
N ASP A 406 -0.75 12.38 -26.97
CA ASP A 406 0.28 13.14 -26.26
C ASP A 406 1.69 12.67 -26.63
N CYS A 407 1.82 11.48 -27.25
CA CYS A 407 3.08 10.96 -27.73
C CYS A 407 3.36 11.45 -29.16
N ASP A 408 4.38 12.30 -29.32
CA ASP A 408 4.83 12.80 -30.62
C ASP A 408 5.53 11.73 -31.50
N ASP A 409 5.65 10.48 -31.03
CA ASP A 409 6.41 9.41 -31.70
C ASP A 409 5.47 8.40 -32.38
N THR A 410 5.35 8.48 -33.72
CA THR A 410 4.47 7.62 -34.52
C THR A 410 4.80 6.13 -34.44
N ASP A 411 6.02 5.79 -34.00
CA ASP A 411 6.46 4.41 -33.84
C ASP A 411 5.95 3.78 -32.51
N ARG A 412 5.48 4.61 -31.57
CA ARG A 412 4.96 4.17 -30.25
C ARG A 412 3.44 4.11 -30.26
N LYS A 413 2.90 2.93 -30.60
CA LYS A 413 1.45 2.74 -30.79
C LYS A 413 0.63 2.64 -29.49
N GLY A 414 1.27 2.46 -28.33
CA GLY A 414 0.56 2.35 -27.06
C GLY A 414 1.48 2.17 -25.85
N ILE A 415 0.87 1.88 -24.70
CA ILE A 415 1.55 1.74 -23.41
C ILE A 415 1.95 0.27 -23.18
N ILE A 416 3.21 0.03 -22.84
CA ILE A 416 3.68 -1.31 -22.45
C ILE A 416 3.37 -1.55 -20.98
N LEU A 417 2.98 -2.78 -20.64
CA LEU A 417 2.59 -3.18 -19.28
C LEU A 417 3.60 -2.78 -18.19
N ASP A 418 4.88 -3.03 -18.44
CA ASP A 418 5.96 -2.75 -17.48
C ASP A 418 6.03 -1.26 -17.09
N HIS A 419 5.50 -0.37 -17.93
CA HIS A 419 5.52 1.08 -17.75
C HIS A 419 4.16 1.66 -17.36
N LEU A 420 3.13 0.82 -17.18
CA LEU A 420 1.77 1.25 -16.89
C LEU A 420 1.70 2.10 -15.63
N GLY A 421 2.34 1.67 -14.54
CA GLY A 421 2.36 2.40 -13.27
C GLY A 421 3.01 3.79 -13.38
N PHE A 422 4.03 3.94 -14.22
CA PHE A 422 4.69 5.23 -14.48
C PHE A 422 3.75 6.20 -15.19
N TYR A 423 3.12 5.77 -16.28
CA TYR A 423 2.19 6.63 -17.02
C TYR A 423 0.93 6.94 -16.22
N TYR A 424 0.41 5.98 -15.48
CA TYR A 424 -0.74 6.20 -14.59
C TYR A 424 -0.44 7.28 -13.55
N ASN A 425 0.76 7.26 -12.95
CA ASN A 425 1.20 8.32 -12.05
C ASN A 425 1.34 9.67 -12.76
N ARG A 426 1.82 9.69 -14.01
CA ARG A 426 1.99 10.92 -14.77
C ARG A 426 0.67 11.59 -15.15
N TYR A 427 -0.33 10.80 -15.53
CA TYR A 427 -1.65 11.28 -15.94
C TYR A 427 -2.54 11.64 -14.75
N TYR A 428 -2.64 10.75 -13.76
CA TYR A 428 -3.58 10.89 -12.65
C TYR A 428 -2.95 11.43 -11.37
N SER A 429 -1.62 11.64 -11.34
CA SER A 429 -0.88 12.02 -10.12
C SER A 429 -1.12 11.06 -8.94
N LYS A 430 -1.42 9.79 -9.24
CA LYS A 430 -1.77 8.74 -8.29
C LYS A 430 -0.97 7.47 -8.61
N PRO A 431 -0.44 6.74 -7.63
CA PRO A 431 0.23 5.46 -7.90
C PRO A 431 -0.80 4.36 -8.22
N LEU A 432 -0.51 3.53 -9.22
CA LEU A 432 -1.28 2.32 -9.51
C LEU A 432 -0.81 1.20 -8.58
N THR A 433 -1.65 0.80 -7.62
CA THR A 433 -1.29 -0.25 -6.65
C THR A 433 -2.11 -1.51 -6.90
N ALA A 434 -1.55 -2.53 -7.56
CA ALA A 434 -2.22 -3.81 -7.82
C ALA A 434 -2.85 -4.42 -6.54
N LYS A 435 -2.10 -4.37 -5.42
CA LYS A 435 -2.54 -4.86 -4.10
C LYS A 435 -3.82 -4.20 -3.57
N SER A 436 -4.17 -2.99 -4.00
CA SER A 436 -5.43 -2.36 -3.58
C SER A 436 -6.64 -3.08 -4.16
N TYR A 437 -6.47 -3.66 -5.35
CA TYR A 437 -7.48 -4.44 -6.07
C TYR A 437 -7.45 -5.94 -5.73
N GLY A 438 -6.60 -6.35 -4.79
CA GLY A 438 -6.49 -7.76 -4.38
C GLY A 438 -5.72 -8.66 -5.35
N VAL A 439 -4.98 -8.07 -6.30
CA VAL A 439 -4.17 -8.76 -7.30
C VAL A 439 -2.67 -8.44 -7.09
N GLU A 440 -1.79 -9.35 -7.51
CA GLU A 440 -0.35 -9.18 -7.32
C GLU A 440 0.33 -8.55 -8.54
N ASN A 441 -0.17 -8.84 -9.74
CA ASN A 441 0.44 -8.48 -11.01
C ASN A 441 -0.39 -7.44 -11.79
N GLU A 442 0.26 -6.56 -12.55
CA GLU A 442 -0.43 -5.60 -13.43
C GLU A 442 -1.23 -6.29 -14.54
N GLN A 443 -0.83 -7.51 -14.94
CA GLN A 443 -1.57 -8.34 -15.89
C GLN A 443 -2.93 -8.78 -15.34
N GLU A 444 -2.98 -9.20 -14.07
CA GLU A 444 -4.21 -9.57 -13.39
C GLU A 444 -5.12 -8.34 -13.20
N LEU A 445 -4.52 -7.17 -12.96
CA LEU A 445 -5.26 -5.92 -12.87
C LEU A 445 -5.96 -5.56 -14.18
N ILE A 446 -5.32 -5.79 -15.33
CA ILE A 446 -5.97 -5.58 -16.64
C ILE A 446 -6.99 -6.67 -16.92
N ALA A 447 -6.76 -7.92 -16.50
CA ALA A 447 -7.75 -8.98 -16.62
C ALA A 447 -9.05 -8.66 -15.85
N LEU A 448 -8.96 -7.90 -14.76
CA LEU A 448 -10.10 -7.38 -14.02
C LEU A 448 -10.90 -6.31 -14.79
N ALA A 449 -10.24 -5.61 -15.73
CA ALA A 449 -10.80 -4.59 -16.62
C ALA A 449 -10.88 -5.05 -18.10
N LYS A 450 -10.95 -6.38 -18.33
CA LYS A 450 -10.90 -7.02 -19.65
C LYS A 450 -11.94 -6.51 -20.65
N ASP A 451 -13.06 -6.00 -20.15
CA ASP A 451 -14.18 -5.55 -20.98
C ASP A 451 -13.94 -4.15 -21.58
N CYS A 452 -12.93 -3.41 -21.10
CA CYS A 452 -12.56 -2.09 -21.60
C CYS A 452 -11.19 -2.07 -22.29
N VAL A 453 -10.25 -2.87 -21.80
CA VAL A 453 -8.85 -2.82 -22.23
C VAL A 453 -8.29 -4.24 -22.39
N PHE A 454 -7.52 -4.46 -23.45
CA PHE A 454 -6.83 -5.70 -23.70
C PHE A 454 -5.33 -5.49 -23.91
N VAL A 455 -4.57 -6.56 -23.74
CA VAL A 455 -3.12 -6.57 -23.99
C VAL A 455 -2.86 -7.34 -25.28
N ASN A 456 -2.21 -6.69 -26.24
CA ASN A 456 -1.82 -7.32 -27.50
C ASN A 456 -0.61 -8.27 -27.30
N LYS A 457 -0.28 -9.07 -28.31
CA LYS A 457 0.85 -10.02 -28.28
C LYS A 457 2.19 -9.35 -27.93
N ASP A 458 2.34 -8.08 -28.26
CA ASP A 458 3.52 -7.27 -27.99
C ASP A 458 3.53 -6.66 -26.57
N LYS A 459 2.65 -7.11 -25.66
CA LYS A 459 2.46 -6.56 -24.30
C LYS A 459 2.08 -5.08 -24.28
N VAL A 460 1.47 -4.61 -25.35
CA VAL A 460 0.96 -3.24 -25.48
C VAL A 460 -0.52 -3.23 -25.11
N MET A 461 -0.88 -2.30 -24.24
CA MET A 461 -2.25 -2.06 -23.80
C MET A 461 -3.01 -1.25 -24.86
N GLU A 462 -4.13 -1.79 -25.32
CA GLU A 462 -5.03 -1.16 -26.29
C GLU A 462 -6.47 -1.14 -25.72
N SER A 463 -7.18 -0.03 -25.95
CA SER A 463 -8.60 0.09 -25.58
C SER A 463 -9.47 -0.60 -26.64
N LEU A 464 -10.48 -1.34 -26.18
CA LEU A 464 -11.54 -1.91 -27.04
C LEU A 464 -12.53 -0.84 -27.50
N LEU A 465 -12.69 0.21 -26.70
CA LEU A 465 -13.63 1.29 -26.94
C LEU A 465 -12.95 2.43 -27.71
N ASP A 466 -13.71 3.08 -28.60
CA ASP A 466 -13.23 4.18 -29.45
C ASP A 466 -12.88 5.43 -28.64
N GLU A 467 -12.09 6.32 -29.23
CA GLU A 467 -11.55 7.54 -28.64
C GLU A 467 -12.63 8.58 -28.29
N GLU A 468 -13.68 8.64 -29.12
CA GLU A 468 -14.84 9.51 -28.95
C GLU A 468 -16.06 8.71 -28.51
N ILE A 469 -16.01 8.15 -27.30
CA ILE A 469 -17.24 7.64 -26.68
C ILE A 469 -18.15 8.83 -26.42
N GLU A 470 -19.14 9.03 -27.28
CA GLU A 470 -20.19 10.05 -27.15
C GLU A 470 -21.03 9.84 -25.88
N TYR A 471 -21.06 8.60 -25.38
CA TYR A 471 -21.87 8.18 -24.23
C TYR A 471 -21.01 7.52 -23.14
N PRO A 472 -20.44 8.29 -22.18
CA PRO A 472 -19.71 7.74 -21.04
C PRO A 472 -20.54 6.78 -20.15
N GLN A 473 -21.86 6.78 -20.32
CA GLN A 473 -22.79 5.83 -19.68
C GLN A 473 -22.48 4.36 -20.04
N VAL A 474 -21.79 4.09 -21.14
CA VAL A 474 -21.36 2.73 -21.53
C VAL A 474 -20.52 2.06 -20.43
N PHE A 475 -19.71 2.81 -19.68
CA PHE A 475 -18.92 2.24 -18.58
C PHE A 475 -19.78 1.75 -17.42
N VAL A 476 -20.92 2.39 -17.17
CA VAL A 476 -21.91 1.94 -16.18
C VAL A 476 -22.52 0.62 -16.63
N LYS A 477 -22.91 0.54 -17.91
CA LYS A 477 -23.50 -0.67 -18.51
C LYS A 477 -22.54 -1.86 -18.45
N ILE A 478 -21.29 -1.67 -18.88
CA ILE A 478 -20.25 -2.70 -18.81
C ILE A 478 -20.00 -3.14 -17.36
N CYS A 479 -19.90 -2.19 -16.42
CA CYS A 479 -19.65 -2.53 -15.02
C CYS A 479 -20.83 -3.29 -14.39
N GLU A 480 -22.07 -2.95 -14.74
CA GLU A 480 -23.26 -3.66 -14.26
C GLU A 480 -23.36 -5.07 -14.86
N GLU A 481 -23.06 -5.26 -16.15
CA GLU A 481 -22.99 -6.59 -16.76
C GLU A 481 -21.94 -7.46 -16.05
N SER A 482 -20.74 -6.94 -15.84
CA SER A 482 -19.67 -7.66 -15.14
C SER A 482 -20.03 -7.93 -13.68
N ARG A 483 -20.82 -7.07 -13.02
CA ARG A 483 -21.38 -7.34 -11.69
C ARG A 483 -22.37 -8.50 -11.72
N ARG A 484 -23.34 -8.51 -12.64
CA ARG A 484 -24.33 -9.59 -12.77
C ARG A 484 -23.67 -10.92 -13.11
N HIS A 485 -22.71 -10.92 -14.02
CA HIS A 485 -21.94 -12.12 -14.35
C HIS A 485 -21.19 -12.69 -13.13
N ARG A 486 -20.58 -11.84 -12.30
CA ARG A 486 -19.95 -12.31 -11.04
C ARG A 486 -20.97 -12.82 -10.03
N ALA A 487 -22.15 -12.19 -9.92
CA ALA A 487 -23.20 -12.68 -9.04
C ALA A 487 -23.63 -14.11 -9.45
N LEU A 488 -23.84 -14.35 -10.75
CA LEU A 488 -24.13 -15.68 -11.29
C LEU A 488 -23.02 -16.69 -10.98
N LEU A 489 -21.76 -16.32 -11.15
CA LEU A 489 -20.63 -17.19 -10.82
C LEU A 489 -20.58 -17.55 -9.33
N LEU A 490 -20.88 -16.59 -8.44
CA LEU A 490 -20.95 -16.81 -7.01
C LEU A 490 -22.12 -17.74 -6.62
N ASP A 491 -23.28 -17.56 -7.26
CA ASP A 491 -24.46 -18.42 -7.04
C ASP A 491 -24.22 -19.86 -7.53
N MET A 492 -23.40 -20.02 -8.58
CA MET A 492 -22.92 -21.31 -9.06
C MET A 492 -21.81 -21.92 -8.17
N GLY A 493 -21.33 -21.20 -7.15
CA GLY A 493 -20.33 -21.66 -6.19
C GLY A 493 -18.87 -21.41 -6.58
N ASP A 494 -18.60 -20.59 -7.61
CA ASP A 494 -17.24 -20.19 -7.97
C ASP A 494 -16.78 -18.99 -7.12
N GLU A 495 -16.13 -19.30 -5.99
CA GLU A 495 -15.61 -18.29 -5.08
C GLU A 495 -14.47 -17.42 -5.68
N SER A 496 -13.90 -17.80 -6.83
CA SER A 496 -12.85 -17.01 -7.49
C SER A 496 -13.35 -15.67 -8.06
N ALA A 497 -14.65 -15.55 -8.30
CA ALA A 497 -15.30 -14.32 -8.76
C ALA A 497 -15.46 -13.24 -7.66
N LYS A 498 -15.17 -13.58 -6.39
CA LYS A 498 -15.31 -12.66 -5.26
C LYS A 498 -14.18 -11.62 -5.24
N LEU A 499 -14.55 -10.34 -5.30
CA LEU A 499 -13.59 -9.24 -5.18
C LEU A 499 -12.98 -9.17 -3.77
N LYS A 500 -11.65 -9.08 -3.69
CA LYS A 500 -10.88 -9.01 -2.43
C LYS A 500 -10.14 -7.68 -2.31
N PHE A 501 -10.85 -6.57 -2.39
CA PHE A 501 -10.21 -5.24 -2.32
C PHE A 501 -9.73 -4.93 -0.90
N SER A 502 -8.52 -4.40 -0.76
CA SER A 502 -8.03 -3.94 0.53
C SER A 502 -8.62 -2.57 0.88
N GLY A 503 -8.81 -2.28 2.17
CA GLY A 503 -9.45 -1.03 2.64
C GLY A 503 -8.80 0.27 2.15
N ALA A 504 -7.56 0.23 1.64
CA ALA A 504 -6.87 1.36 1.02
C ALA A 504 -7.50 1.78 -0.34
N ALA A 505 -8.10 0.85 -1.09
CA ALA A 505 -8.89 1.18 -2.29
C ALA A 505 -10.14 2.01 -1.94
N LYS A 506 -10.70 1.79 -0.74
CA LYS A 506 -11.91 2.46 -0.25
C LYS A 506 -11.66 3.90 0.23
N GLY A 507 -10.42 4.25 0.59
CA GLY A 507 -10.06 5.56 1.15
C GLY A 507 -9.56 6.61 0.15
N SER A 508 -9.22 6.22 -1.08
CA SER A 508 -8.70 7.13 -2.11
C SER A 508 -9.79 7.93 -2.83
N MET A 509 -11.07 7.64 -2.57
CA MET A 509 -12.18 8.08 -3.42
C MET A 509 -12.87 9.39 -2.96
N THR A 510 -12.47 10.00 -1.85
CA THR A 510 -13.12 11.20 -1.29
C THR A 510 -12.20 12.42 -1.09
N SER A 511 -10.95 12.39 -1.58
CA SER A 511 -10.00 13.48 -1.38
C SER A 511 -9.41 14.01 -2.68
N ALA A 512 -10.25 14.63 -3.51
CA ALA A 512 -9.81 15.54 -4.57
C ALA A 512 -10.83 16.69 -4.75
N GLY A 513 -10.88 17.58 -3.76
CA GLY A 513 -11.69 18.80 -3.82
C GLY A 513 -11.40 19.70 -2.63
N GLY A 514 -10.45 20.63 -2.78
CA GLY A 514 -10.08 21.56 -1.73
C GLY A 514 -11.22 22.54 -1.40
N ALA A 515 -11.63 22.56 -0.13
CA ALA A 515 -12.29 23.70 0.50
C ALA A 515 -11.58 23.96 1.84
N LYS A 516 -10.60 24.87 1.81
CA LYS A 516 -10.07 25.51 3.02
C LYS A 516 -11.05 26.60 3.45
N GLY A 517 -11.45 26.55 4.72
CA GLY A 517 -11.84 27.73 5.48
C GLY A 517 -13.33 27.86 5.78
N ALA A 518 -13.77 27.22 6.87
CA ALA A 518 -14.85 27.74 7.70
C ALA A 518 -14.66 27.22 9.13
N ASP A 519 -14.00 28.03 9.95
CA ASP A 519 -13.93 27.88 11.40
C ASP A 519 -15.35 27.93 12.01
N SER A 520 -15.88 26.78 12.41
CA SER A 520 -17.01 26.74 13.34
C SER A 520 -16.51 26.38 14.74
N LYS A 521 -16.20 27.44 15.51
CA LYS A 521 -16.13 27.38 16.97
C LYS A 521 -17.57 27.39 17.51
N GLY A 522 -17.96 26.35 18.23
CA GLY A 522 -19.18 26.39 19.03
C GLY A 522 -19.43 25.10 19.80
N ALA A 523 -19.78 25.25 21.08
CA ALA A 523 -20.31 24.25 22.01
C ALA A 523 -19.32 23.28 22.70
N LYS A 524 -18.60 23.80 23.71
CA LYS A 524 -18.21 23.00 24.88
C LYS A 524 -19.40 22.96 25.85
N GLY A 525 -20.05 21.80 25.94
CA GLY A 525 -20.98 21.45 27.00
C GLY A 525 -20.23 21.14 28.29
N GLN A 526 -20.72 21.71 29.38
CA GLN A 526 -20.23 21.65 30.74
C GLN A 526 -20.85 20.43 31.45
N ALA A 527 -20.04 19.51 31.98
CA ALA A 527 -20.50 18.51 32.94
C ALA A 527 -19.48 18.37 34.08
N LYS A 528 -19.97 18.64 35.28
CA LYS A 528 -19.27 18.59 36.58
C LYS A 528 -18.99 17.15 37.01
N GLY A 529 -17.81 16.96 37.61
CA GLY A 529 -17.67 16.44 38.98
C GLY A 529 -17.77 14.93 39.21
N GLY A 530 -16.64 14.32 39.60
CA GLY A 530 -16.58 13.00 40.22
C GLY A 530 -15.17 12.67 40.69
N PHE A 531 -14.85 13.02 41.94
CA PHE A 531 -13.62 12.61 42.62
C PHE A 531 -13.69 11.11 42.96
N GLY A 532 -12.66 10.35 42.59
CA GLY A 532 -12.48 8.96 43.02
C GLY A 532 -10.99 8.59 43.00
N LYS A 533 -10.36 8.57 44.18
CA LYS A 533 -9.01 8.08 44.43
C LYS A 533 -9.00 6.55 44.35
N GLY A 534 -8.03 5.96 43.64
CA GLY A 534 -7.66 4.55 43.73
C GLY A 534 -6.30 4.29 43.04
N PRO A 535 -5.42 3.41 43.57
CA PRO A 535 -3.99 3.43 43.30
C PRO A 535 -3.57 2.57 42.10
N MET A 536 -2.54 3.05 41.39
CA MET A 536 -1.86 2.37 40.28
C MET A 536 -1.00 1.19 40.77
N PRO A 537 -0.99 0.03 40.09
CA PRO A 537 -0.02 -1.03 40.35
C PRO A 537 1.31 -0.73 39.68
N VAL A 538 2.38 -0.80 40.48
CA VAL A 538 3.78 -0.58 40.12
C VAL A 538 4.35 -1.90 39.56
N GLY A 539 4.82 -1.88 38.32
CA GLY A 539 5.58 -2.97 37.69
C GLY A 539 7.00 -2.52 37.32
N PRO A 540 8.03 -3.38 37.41
CA PRO A 540 9.43 -2.98 37.37
C PRO A 540 9.91 -2.64 35.95
N MET A 541 10.56 -1.47 35.83
CA MET A 541 11.27 -0.98 34.63
C MET A 541 12.53 -1.81 34.35
N GLY A 542 12.67 -2.30 33.13
CA GLY A 542 13.95 -2.73 32.54
C GLY A 542 14.72 -1.53 31.92
N PRO A 543 16.06 -1.59 31.81
CA PRO A 543 16.86 -0.44 31.40
C PRO A 543 16.80 -0.23 29.88
N GLN A 544 16.15 0.85 29.46
CA GLN A 544 16.10 1.28 28.07
C GLN A 544 17.21 2.33 27.82
N GLN A 545 18.09 2.01 26.86
CA GLN A 545 19.16 2.89 26.37
C GLN A 545 18.63 4.29 26.04
N MET A 546 19.15 5.31 26.72
CA MET A 546 18.94 6.71 26.35
C MET A 546 19.78 7.07 25.12
N ASN A 547 19.09 7.58 24.11
CA ASN A 547 19.68 8.19 22.92
C ASN A 547 19.82 9.71 23.15
N PRO A 548 21.01 10.32 23.11
CA PRO A 548 21.25 11.69 23.61
C PRO A 548 20.75 12.84 22.70
N MET A 549 19.89 12.58 21.72
CA MET A 549 19.39 13.61 20.79
C MET A 549 17.98 14.14 21.11
N ALA A 550 17.30 13.59 22.13
CA ALA A 550 15.94 13.99 22.52
C ALA A 550 15.88 15.03 23.66
N ALA A 551 17.02 15.36 24.30
CA ALA A 551 17.07 16.30 25.43
C ALA A 551 17.16 17.78 25.03
N MET A 552 17.38 18.10 23.76
CA MET A 552 17.55 19.50 23.30
C MET A 552 16.27 20.12 22.69
N ALA A 553 15.25 19.32 22.40
CA ALA A 553 14.01 19.79 21.77
C ALA A 553 12.93 20.25 22.78
N ASN A 554 13.05 19.91 24.06
CA ASN A 554 12.04 20.24 25.08
C ASN A 554 12.31 21.52 25.88
N MET A 555 13.41 22.24 25.60
CA MET A 555 13.69 23.55 26.21
C MET A 555 13.32 24.75 25.31
N ALA A 556 12.99 24.50 24.04
CA ALA A 556 12.65 25.54 23.07
C ALA A 556 11.14 25.89 23.00
N ASN A 557 10.27 25.14 23.70
CA ASN A 557 8.81 25.33 23.63
C ASN A 557 8.19 25.96 24.89
N MET A 558 9.02 26.50 25.80
CA MET A 558 8.59 27.18 27.03
C MET A 558 8.89 28.70 27.02
N ALA A 559 9.06 29.30 25.83
CA ALA A 559 9.41 30.72 25.67
C ALA A 559 8.49 31.52 24.72
N MET A 560 7.31 31.01 24.35
CA MET A 560 6.32 31.78 23.58
C MET A 560 4.88 31.50 24.03
N LYS A 561 4.51 31.92 25.25
CA LYS A 561 3.11 32.20 25.61
C LYS A 561 2.97 33.00 26.90
N GLY A 562 3.00 34.32 26.75
CA GLY A 562 2.56 35.30 27.74
C GLY A 562 2.73 36.68 27.10
N GLY A 563 1.81 37.62 27.08
CA GLY A 563 0.45 37.76 27.60
C GLY A 563 0.06 39.18 27.19
N LYS A 564 -0.98 39.35 26.37
CA LYS A 564 -1.51 40.67 26.02
C LYS A 564 -2.75 40.93 26.88
N GLY A 565 -2.58 41.76 27.89
CA GLY A 565 -3.66 42.43 28.62
C GLY A 565 -3.19 43.85 28.92
N GLY A 566 -3.91 44.85 28.39
CA GLY A 566 -3.56 46.25 28.54
C GLY A 566 -3.93 46.82 29.91
N PHE A 567 -3.31 47.94 30.29
CA PHE A 567 -3.98 49.23 30.51
C PHE A 567 -3.05 50.25 31.22
N MET A 568 -3.10 51.48 30.70
CA MET A 568 -2.69 52.80 31.21
C MET A 568 -1.22 53.21 31.41
N PRO A 569 -0.81 54.36 30.81
CA PRO A 569 0.45 55.04 31.08
C PRO A 569 0.26 56.16 32.12
N PHE A 570 1.15 56.30 33.10
CA PHE A 570 1.44 57.61 33.71
C PHE A 570 2.84 57.63 34.30
N GLY A 571 3.60 58.64 33.91
CA GLY A 571 5.01 58.81 34.23
C GLY A 571 5.29 59.33 35.64
N LYS A 572 6.56 59.12 36.03
CA LYS A 572 7.42 59.82 37.02
C LYS A 572 8.71 58.97 36.96
N GLY A 573 9.89 59.42 36.53
CA GLY A 573 10.56 60.69 36.73
C GLY A 573 11.78 60.45 37.62
N LYS A 574 12.97 60.80 37.11
CA LYS A 574 14.27 61.05 37.79
C LYS A 574 15.14 59.82 38.16
N THR A 575 16.19 59.54 37.38
CA THR A 575 17.60 60.06 37.43
C THR A 575 18.52 59.28 38.38
N TRP A 576 19.58 58.68 37.84
CA TRP A 576 20.92 58.75 38.44
C TRP A 576 21.99 58.68 37.33
N LYS A 577 22.79 59.75 37.24
CA LYS A 577 24.00 59.90 36.42
C LYS A 577 25.10 58.90 36.79
N GLY A 578 25.85 58.48 35.79
CA GLY A 578 26.94 57.52 35.91
C GLY A 578 28.19 57.96 36.67
N LYS A 579 29.13 57.02 36.65
CA LYS A 579 30.53 57.24 36.31
C LYS A 579 30.97 56.07 35.44
#